data_AF-A0A5M3PL31-F1
#
_entry.id   AF-A0A5M3PL31-F1
#
_cell.length_a   1.000
_cell.length_b   1.000
_cell.length_c   1.000
_cell.angle_alpha   90.00
_cell.angle_beta   90.00
_cell.angle_gamma   90.00
#
_symmetry.space_group_name_H-M   'P 1'
#
loop_
_entity.id
_entity.type
_entity.pdbx_description
1 polymer ?
#
loop_
_entity_poly.entity_id
_entity_poly.type
_entity_poly.pdbx_seq_one_letter_code
_entity_poly.pdbx_strand_id
1 'polypeptide(L)'
;MLEILKTKLQAIDSESESTARTEIDAYYQSAKYDGNRFVVPSFQKVSAVWLKLIADKEKLSKDELAKVLSHQNSEISSKEIAELNGLISELFDDSRYLDRLSGFSEGIGRKAASYGIQFDPSVYRFDLHESAYRVGVKNSLRKARRVLTAEVSLHSLPSTPESVKRIKVWLSFMRARPWQFLIFAFALLGFALLSSIGLPDILGWLSESPKP
;
A
#
# COMPACT_ATOMS: atom_id res chain seq x y z
N MET A 1 0.39 17.35 -7.30
CA MET A 1 -0.28 16.64 -6.18
C MET A 1 0.61 15.54 -5.63
N LEU A 2 1.06 14.60 -6.47
CA LEU A 2 1.98 13.54 -6.04
C LEU A 2 3.23 14.09 -5.32
N GLU A 3 3.90 15.09 -5.88
CA GLU A 3 5.08 15.68 -5.23
C GLU A 3 4.76 16.30 -3.87
N ILE A 4 3.62 16.98 -3.73
CA ILE A 4 3.16 17.51 -2.43
C ILE A 4 2.98 16.36 -1.43
N LEU A 5 2.36 15.25 -1.87
CA LEU A 5 2.14 14.09 -1.01
C LEU A 5 3.45 13.41 -0.61
N LYS A 6 4.39 13.25 -1.55
CA LYS A 6 5.75 12.74 -1.26
C LYS A 6 6.43 13.59 -0.20
N THR A 7 6.46 14.92 -0.39
CA THR A 7 7.06 15.85 0.59
C THR A 7 6.40 15.73 1.96
N LYS A 8 5.07 15.61 2.02
CA LYS A 8 4.36 15.48 3.28
C LYS A 8 4.64 14.15 3.99
N LEU A 9 4.67 13.04 3.26
CA LEU A 9 5.02 11.73 3.83
C LEU A 9 6.47 11.72 4.36
N GLN A 10 7.39 12.37 3.65
CA GLN A 10 8.78 12.55 4.11
C GLN A 10 8.88 13.45 5.34
N ALA A 11 8.05 14.50 5.43
CA ALA A 11 7.98 15.36 6.60
C ALA A 11 7.47 14.58 7.83
N ILE A 12 6.40 13.79 7.66
CA ILE A 12 5.87 12.89 8.70
C ILE A 12 6.94 11.89 9.14
N ASP A 13 7.66 11.29 8.19
CA ASP A 13 8.78 10.38 8.48
C ASP A 13 9.83 11.07 9.37
N SER A 14 10.28 12.25 8.95
CA SER A 14 11.31 13.02 9.63
C SER A 14 10.90 13.46 11.04
N GLU A 15 9.66 13.93 11.22
CA GLU A 15 9.12 14.35 12.52
C GLU A 15 8.97 13.17 13.48
N SER A 16 8.45 12.03 12.97
CA SER A 16 8.31 10.81 13.76
C SER A 16 9.67 10.27 14.21
N GLU A 17 10.66 10.25 13.31
CA GLU A 17 12.03 9.84 13.60
C GLU A 17 12.70 10.77 14.63
N SER A 18 12.55 12.08 14.47
CA SER A 18 13.08 13.08 15.42
C SER A 18 12.50 12.91 16.82
N THR A 19 11.18 12.70 16.92
CA THR A 19 10.48 12.49 18.19
C THR A 19 10.99 11.24 18.89
N ALA A 20 11.03 10.09 18.18
CA ALA A 20 11.52 8.85 18.76
C ALA A 20 13.00 8.94 19.14
N ARG A 21 13.83 9.60 18.33
CA ARG A 21 15.25 9.80 18.63
C ARG A 21 15.43 10.59 19.93
N THR A 22 14.64 11.65 20.13
CA THR A 22 14.66 12.43 21.37
C THR A 22 14.30 11.57 22.58
N GLU A 23 13.27 10.73 22.48
CA GLU A 23 12.90 9.78 23.56
C GLU A 23 14.03 8.76 23.83
N ILE A 24 14.69 8.26 22.77
CA ILE A 24 15.79 7.28 22.87
C ILE A 24 17.05 7.90 23.47
N ASP A 25 17.35 9.15 23.13
CA ASP A 25 18.47 9.89 23.70
C ASP A 25 18.28 10.08 25.21
N ALA A 26 17.04 10.28 25.68
CA ALA A 26 16.75 10.30 27.12
C ALA A 26 17.07 8.94 27.80
N TYR A 27 16.78 7.81 27.14
CA TYR A 27 17.18 6.49 27.65
C TYR A 27 18.71 6.34 27.67
N TYR A 28 19.41 6.77 26.63
CA TYR A 28 20.88 6.80 26.65
C TYR A 28 21.43 7.65 27.78
N GLN A 29 20.86 8.83 28.03
CA GLN A 29 21.28 9.71 29.13
C GLN A 29 21.02 9.10 30.50
N SER A 30 19.92 8.36 30.65
CA SER A 30 19.59 7.65 31.89
C SER A 30 20.55 6.52 32.24
N ALA A 31 21.26 5.96 31.25
CA ALA A 31 22.28 4.95 31.46
C ALA A 31 23.53 5.56 32.09
N LYS A 32 23.81 5.31 33.36
CA LYS A 32 24.94 5.91 34.08
C LYS A 32 25.38 5.07 35.26
N TYR A 33 26.60 5.30 35.72
CA TYR A 33 27.05 4.80 37.00
C TYR A 33 26.48 5.66 38.14
N ASP A 34 25.82 5.03 39.11
CA ASP A 34 25.18 5.72 40.26
C ASP A 34 26.06 5.74 41.53
N GLY A 35 27.29 5.23 41.45
CA GLY A 35 28.19 5.06 42.59
C GLY A 35 28.29 3.61 43.07
N ASN A 36 27.24 2.81 42.86
CA ASN A 36 27.21 1.39 43.26
C ASN A 36 27.17 0.46 42.04
N ARG A 37 26.36 0.78 41.03
CA ARG A 37 26.22 -0.03 39.82
C ARG A 37 25.99 0.82 38.58
N PHE A 38 26.24 0.22 37.43
CA PHE A 38 25.81 0.78 36.16
C PHE A 38 24.30 0.53 35.99
N VAL A 39 23.54 1.61 35.86
CA VAL A 39 22.10 1.54 35.65
C VAL A 39 21.82 1.37 34.16
N VAL A 40 21.21 0.25 33.79
CA VAL A 40 20.83 -0.07 32.40
C VAL A 40 19.36 0.31 32.16
N PRO A 41 19.04 1.03 31.08
CA PRO A 41 17.66 1.34 30.72
C PRO A 41 16.86 0.09 30.36
N SER A 42 15.54 0.15 30.52
CA SER A 42 14.67 -0.97 30.14
C SER A 42 14.60 -1.14 28.62
N PHE A 43 15.10 -2.27 28.10
CA PHE A 43 15.00 -2.62 26.69
C PHE A 43 13.56 -2.69 26.21
N GLN A 44 12.63 -3.20 27.04
CA GLN A 44 11.21 -3.23 26.70
C GLN A 44 10.64 -1.83 26.44
N LYS A 45 11.01 -0.83 27.26
CA LYS A 45 10.55 0.54 27.07
C LYS A 45 11.14 1.14 25.78
N VAL A 46 12.41 0.89 25.51
CA VAL A 46 13.09 1.31 24.27
C VAL A 46 12.43 0.68 23.04
N SER A 47 12.13 -0.62 23.08
CA SER A 47 11.38 -1.31 22.02
C SER A 47 10.01 -0.68 21.79
N ALA A 48 9.30 -0.30 22.86
CA ALA A 48 8.00 0.33 22.76
C ALA A 48 8.06 1.69 22.05
N VAL A 49 9.11 2.49 22.26
CA VAL A 49 9.32 3.77 21.53
C VAL A 49 9.40 3.53 20.03
N TRP A 50 10.20 2.55 19.59
CA TRP A 50 10.34 2.23 18.18
C TRP A 50 9.05 1.67 17.55
N LEU A 51 8.32 0.83 18.26
CA LEU A 51 7.03 0.32 17.79
C LEU A 51 5.98 1.43 17.71
N LYS A 52 5.96 2.33 18.69
CA LYS A 52 5.12 3.53 18.70
C LYS A 52 5.43 4.43 17.51
N LEU A 53 6.71 4.67 17.19
CA LEU A 53 7.10 5.41 15.99
C LEU A 53 6.47 4.84 14.72
N ILE A 54 6.50 3.51 14.54
CA ILE A 54 5.92 2.89 13.34
C ILE A 54 4.41 3.09 13.31
N ALA A 55 3.74 2.92 14.45
CA ALA A 55 2.29 3.09 14.57
C ALA A 55 1.83 4.54 14.35
N ASP A 56 2.53 5.51 14.93
CA ASP A 56 2.23 6.93 14.78
C ASP A 56 2.47 7.38 13.33
N LYS A 57 3.60 6.96 12.73
CA LYS A 57 3.91 7.21 11.32
C LYS A 57 2.88 6.59 10.38
N GLU A 58 2.43 5.35 10.64
CA GLU A 58 1.33 4.71 9.90
C GLU A 58 0.06 5.56 9.94
N LYS A 59 -0.35 5.96 11.15
CA LYS A 59 -1.58 6.72 11.36
C LYS A 59 -1.54 8.08 10.65
N LEU A 60 -0.50 8.87 10.88
CA LEU A 60 -0.33 10.19 10.27
C LEU A 60 -0.24 10.09 8.74
N SER A 61 0.50 9.11 8.23
CA SER A 61 0.59 8.87 6.78
C SER A 61 -0.77 8.53 6.19
N LYS A 62 -1.55 7.68 6.85
CA LYS A 62 -2.90 7.31 6.41
C LYS A 62 -3.83 8.52 6.38
N ASP A 63 -3.83 9.32 7.44
CA ASP A 63 -4.68 10.50 7.55
C ASP A 63 -4.34 11.54 6.45
N GLU A 64 -3.05 11.72 6.15
CA GLU A 64 -2.62 12.62 5.09
C GLU A 64 -2.92 12.08 3.68
N LEU A 65 -2.77 10.77 3.46
CA LEU A 65 -3.20 10.11 2.23
C LEU A 65 -4.70 10.32 1.99
N ALA A 66 -5.52 10.01 2.99
CA ALA A 66 -6.97 10.18 2.92
C ALA A 66 -7.33 11.64 2.62
N LYS A 67 -6.71 12.59 3.31
CA LYS A 67 -6.96 14.03 3.12
C LYS A 67 -6.61 14.52 1.72
N VAL A 68 -5.44 14.14 1.19
CA VAL A 68 -4.97 14.63 -0.12
C VAL A 68 -5.73 13.94 -1.26
N LEU A 69 -6.02 12.65 -1.12
CA LEU A 69 -6.66 11.85 -2.18
C LEU A 69 -8.19 11.92 -2.16
N SER A 70 -8.83 12.38 -1.08
CA SER A 70 -10.29 12.57 -1.03
C SER A 70 -10.78 13.85 -1.72
N HIS A 71 -9.90 14.68 -2.27
CA HIS A 71 -10.30 15.91 -2.94
C HIS A 71 -10.95 15.60 -4.30
N GLN A 72 -12.12 16.19 -4.60
CA GLN A 72 -13.00 15.82 -5.73
C GLN A 72 -12.37 15.87 -7.15
N ASN A 73 -11.14 16.38 -7.30
CA ASN A 73 -10.42 16.47 -8.58
C ASN A 73 -9.10 15.68 -8.61
N SER A 74 -8.84 14.81 -7.63
CA SER A 74 -7.63 13.99 -7.61
C SER A 74 -7.84 12.66 -8.35
N GLU A 75 -7.96 12.70 -9.67
CA GLU A 75 -7.72 11.48 -10.46
C GLU A 75 -6.23 11.16 -10.39
N ILE A 76 -5.89 10.08 -9.68
CA ILE A 76 -4.52 9.57 -9.59
C ILE A 76 -4.31 8.48 -10.65
N SER A 77 -3.25 8.62 -11.43
CA SER A 77 -2.91 7.64 -12.46
C SER A 77 -2.31 6.37 -11.85
N SER A 78 -2.38 5.26 -12.60
CA SER A 78 -1.74 3.99 -12.21
C SER A 78 -0.23 4.13 -11.97
N LYS A 79 0.43 5.02 -12.72
CA LYS A 79 1.86 5.32 -12.54
C LYS A 79 2.11 6.00 -11.19
N GLU A 80 1.31 7.01 -10.84
CA GLU A 80 1.46 7.72 -9.56
C GLU A 80 1.18 6.80 -8.37
N ILE A 81 0.23 5.87 -8.48
CA ILE A 81 -0.03 4.82 -7.48
C ILE A 81 1.20 3.93 -7.28
N ALA A 82 1.83 3.50 -8.37
CA ALA A 82 3.04 2.68 -8.29
C ALA A 82 4.19 3.43 -7.61
N GLU A 83 4.38 4.72 -7.93
CA GLU A 83 5.37 5.57 -7.27
C GLU A 83 5.09 5.73 -5.78
N LEU A 84 3.82 5.95 -5.38
CA LEU A 84 3.40 6.02 -3.98
C LEU A 84 3.65 4.72 -3.22
N ASN A 85 3.34 3.57 -3.81
CA ASN A 85 3.61 2.27 -3.21
C ASN A 85 5.12 2.01 -3.07
N GLY A 86 5.92 2.49 -4.02
CA GLY A 86 7.39 2.50 -3.92
C GLY A 86 7.85 3.30 -2.70
N LEU A 87 7.37 4.53 -2.55
CA LEU A 87 7.70 5.39 -1.40
C LEU A 87 7.24 4.77 -0.07
N ILE A 88 6.03 4.23 0.01
CA ILE A 88 5.54 3.53 1.22
C ILE A 88 6.47 2.35 1.56
N SER A 89 6.92 1.60 0.55
CA SER A 89 7.84 0.48 0.78
C SER A 89 9.19 0.95 1.34
N GLU A 90 9.72 2.06 0.83
CA GLU A 90 10.96 2.67 1.32
C GLU A 90 10.83 3.23 2.75
N LEU A 91 9.74 3.96 3.04
CA LEU A 91 9.51 4.57 4.35
C LEU A 91 9.36 3.53 5.46
N PHE A 92 8.77 2.39 5.12
CA PHE A 92 8.51 1.28 6.04
C PHE A 92 9.43 0.09 5.75
N ASP A 93 10.62 0.30 5.17
CA ASP A 93 11.54 -0.80 4.88
C ASP A 93 12.05 -1.48 6.17
N ASP A 94 12.14 -2.82 6.15
CA ASP A 94 12.54 -3.61 7.31
C ASP A 94 13.96 -3.25 7.80
N SER A 95 14.90 -2.98 6.87
CA SER A 95 16.31 -2.69 7.20
C SER A 95 16.47 -1.42 8.04
N ARG A 96 15.54 -0.48 7.92
CA ARG A 96 15.57 0.78 8.67
C ARG A 96 15.33 0.58 10.16
N TYR A 97 14.71 -0.53 10.58
CA TYR A 97 14.23 -0.70 11.96
C TYR A 97 14.74 -1.96 12.65
N LEU A 98 14.97 -3.06 11.93
CA LEU A 98 15.20 -4.38 12.53
C LEU A 98 16.34 -4.41 13.56
N ASP A 99 17.40 -3.65 13.32
CA ASP A 99 18.64 -3.70 14.12
C ASP A 99 18.78 -2.49 15.07
N ARG A 100 17.72 -1.69 15.25
CA ARG A 100 17.81 -0.51 16.15
C ARG A 100 17.95 -0.88 17.61
N LEU A 101 17.36 -1.99 18.06
CA LEU A 101 17.46 -2.41 19.46
C LEU A 101 18.85 -3.00 19.78
N SER A 102 19.44 -3.77 18.86
CA SER A 102 20.82 -4.24 18.98
C SER A 102 21.80 -3.07 18.95
N GLY A 103 21.63 -2.13 18.03
CA GLY A 103 22.40 -0.88 18.01
C GLY A 103 22.29 -0.08 19.31
N PHE A 104 21.11 -0.07 19.94
CA PHE A 104 20.93 0.54 21.27
C PHE A 104 21.72 -0.20 22.35
N SER A 105 21.63 -1.53 22.40
CA SER A 105 22.37 -2.37 23.35
C SER A 105 23.88 -2.20 23.24
N GLU A 106 24.41 -2.15 22.01
CA GLU A 106 25.83 -1.84 21.77
C GLU A 106 26.22 -0.45 22.27
N GLY A 107 25.36 0.55 22.07
CA GLY A 107 25.56 1.90 22.59
C GLY A 107 25.62 1.92 24.13
N ILE A 108 24.76 1.14 24.80
CA ILE A 108 24.82 0.95 26.25
C ILE A 108 26.14 0.29 26.67
N GLY A 109 26.59 -0.73 25.94
CA GLY A 109 27.88 -1.38 26.19
C GLY A 109 29.06 -0.42 26.09
N ARG A 110 29.11 0.40 25.04
CA ARG A 110 30.13 1.47 24.90
C ARG A 110 30.07 2.45 26.07
N LYS A 111 28.87 2.82 26.52
CA LYS A 111 28.71 3.73 27.65
C LYS A 111 29.16 3.10 28.97
N ALA A 112 28.83 1.84 29.23
CA ALA A 112 29.33 1.11 30.41
C ALA A 112 30.86 1.01 30.41
N ALA A 113 31.45 0.69 29.26
CA ALA A 113 32.91 0.62 29.10
C ALA A 113 33.61 1.95 29.39
N SER A 114 32.97 3.10 29.11
CA SER A 114 33.50 4.42 29.48
C SER A 114 33.63 4.63 31.00
N TYR A 115 32.90 3.86 31.80
CA TYR A 115 33.02 3.81 33.27
C TYR A 115 33.92 2.65 33.75
N GLY A 116 34.58 1.92 32.85
CA GLY A 116 35.38 0.74 33.19
C GLY A 116 34.56 -0.50 33.53
N ILE A 117 33.28 -0.52 33.14
CA ILE A 117 32.34 -1.60 33.51
C ILE A 117 32.11 -2.50 32.29
N GLN A 118 32.25 -3.81 32.50
CA GLN A 118 31.90 -4.80 31.49
C GLN A 118 30.38 -4.97 31.44
N PHE A 119 29.78 -4.66 30.29
CA PHE A 119 28.35 -4.87 30.05
C PHE A 119 28.13 -6.23 29.40
N ASP A 120 27.33 -7.07 30.04
CA ASP A 120 26.87 -8.35 29.50
C ASP A 120 25.35 -8.25 29.21
N PRO A 121 24.92 -8.21 27.93
CA PRO A 121 23.51 -8.18 27.56
C PRO A 121 22.70 -9.40 28.04
N SER A 122 23.35 -10.56 28.24
CA SER A 122 22.67 -11.80 28.62
C SER A 122 22.07 -11.73 30.03
N VAL A 123 22.72 -10.98 30.94
CA VAL A 123 22.22 -10.71 32.30
C VAL A 123 20.86 -10.02 32.28
N TYR A 124 20.58 -9.26 31.23
CA TYR A 124 19.33 -8.51 31.04
C TYR A 124 18.34 -9.23 30.12
N ARG A 125 18.58 -10.50 29.77
CA ARG A 125 17.76 -11.28 28.83
C ARG A 125 17.52 -10.53 27.52
N PHE A 126 18.56 -9.86 27.03
CA PHE A 126 18.49 -9.02 25.84
C PHE A 126 17.99 -9.80 24.61
N ASP A 127 18.38 -11.07 24.49
CA ASP A 127 17.94 -12.01 23.46
C ASP A 127 16.40 -12.15 23.36
N LEU A 128 15.70 -12.20 24.50
CA LEU A 128 14.24 -12.26 24.54
C LEU A 128 13.64 -10.93 24.08
N HIS A 129 14.19 -9.81 24.55
CA HIS A 129 13.73 -8.48 24.17
C HIS A 129 13.95 -8.20 22.68
N GLU A 130 15.11 -8.59 22.14
CA GLU A 130 15.45 -8.48 20.73
C GLU A 130 14.52 -9.35 19.86
N SER A 131 14.30 -10.59 20.25
CA SER A 131 13.40 -11.49 19.51
C SER A 131 11.97 -10.94 19.45
N ALA A 132 11.44 -10.50 20.60
CA ALA A 132 10.11 -9.89 20.67
C ALA A 132 10.03 -8.59 19.84
N TYR A 133 11.08 -7.76 19.90
CA TYR A 133 11.19 -6.53 19.14
C TYR A 133 11.16 -6.79 17.63
N ARG A 134 12.01 -7.70 17.12
CA ARG A 134 12.09 -7.98 15.67
C ARG A 134 10.77 -8.51 15.12
N VAL A 135 10.08 -9.37 15.87
CA VAL A 135 8.73 -9.85 15.50
C VAL A 135 7.73 -8.69 15.50
N GLY A 136 7.74 -7.86 16.54
CA GLY A 136 6.88 -6.68 16.66
C GLY A 136 7.08 -5.70 15.50
N VAL A 137 8.32 -5.40 15.14
CA VAL A 137 8.68 -4.53 14.01
C VAL A 137 8.18 -5.11 12.71
N LYS A 138 8.52 -6.37 12.39
CA LYS A 138 8.07 -7.02 11.13
C LYS A 138 6.55 -6.99 10.98
N ASN A 139 5.83 -7.29 12.05
CA ASN A 139 4.36 -7.28 12.03
C ASN A 139 3.80 -5.87 11.85
N SER A 140 4.37 -4.88 12.55
CA SER A 140 3.95 -3.48 12.46
C SER A 140 4.22 -2.89 11.07
N LEU A 141 5.40 -3.12 10.50
CA LEU A 141 5.75 -2.68 9.15
C LEU A 141 4.87 -3.36 8.09
N ARG A 142 4.65 -4.67 8.19
CA ARG A 142 3.75 -5.40 7.28
C ARG A 142 2.32 -4.85 7.35
N LYS A 143 1.84 -4.53 8.56
CA LYS A 143 0.53 -3.91 8.76
C LYS A 143 0.48 -2.52 8.10
N ALA A 144 1.45 -1.66 8.41
CA ALA A 144 1.51 -0.29 7.89
C ALA A 144 1.53 -0.26 6.36
N ARG A 145 2.40 -1.04 5.72
CA ARG A 145 2.45 -1.17 4.25
C ARG A 145 1.09 -1.57 3.68
N ARG A 146 0.46 -2.59 4.25
CA ARG A 146 -0.87 -3.07 3.80
C ARG A 146 -1.94 -2.00 3.94
N VAL A 147 -1.99 -1.31 5.08
CA VAL A 147 -2.97 -0.26 5.36
C VAL A 147 -2.82 0.89 4.39
N LEU A 148 -1.59 1.38 4.19
CA LEU A 148 -1.32 2.54 3.34
C LEU A 148 -1.52 2.21 1.85
N THR A 149 -1.06 1.05 1.37
CA THR A 149 -1.30 0.62 -0.01
C THR A 149 -2.79 0.40 -0.28
N ALA A 150 -3.54 -0.12 0.70
CA ALA A 150 -4.99 -0.24 0.58
C ALA A 150 -5.66 1.14 0.49
N GLU A 151 -5.23 2.10 1.32
CA GLU A 151 -5.73 3.48 1.28
C GLU A 151 -5.48 4.12 -0.09
N VAL A 152 -4.25 4.04 -0.63
CA VAL A 152 -3.93 4.54 -1.99
C VAL A 152 -4.82 3.88 -3.05
N SER A 153 -5.08 2.57 -2.90
CA SER A 153 -5.89 1.81 -3.85
C SER A 153 -7.37 2.17 -3.82
N LEU A 154 -7.92 2.58 -2.67
CA LEU A 154 -9.31 3.03 -2.58
C LEU A 154 -9.58 4.24 -3.47
N HIS A 155 -8.62 5.16 -3.56
CA HIS A 155 -8.72 6.38 -4.36
C HIS A 155 -8.37 6.17 -5.85
N SER A 156 -8.05 4.93 -6.24
CA SER A 156 -7.85 4.51 -7.64
C SER A 156 -9.12 4.02 -8.32
N LEU A 157 -10.19 3.76 -7.56
CA LEU A 157 -11.45 3.29 -8.10
C LEU A 157 -12.08 4.39 -8.94
N PRO A 158 -12.31 4.16 -10.25
CA PRO A 158 -12.87 5.20 -11.10
C PRO A 158 -14.26 5.57 -10.56
N SER A 159 -14.48 6.87 -10.37
CA SER A 159 -15.77 7.46 -9.93
C SER A 159 -16.96 7.03 -10.80
N THR A 160 -16.67 6.54 -12.01
CA THR A 160 -17.59 5.77 -12.85
C THR A 160 -16.83 4.60 -13.49
N PRO A 161 -17.25 3.33 -13.27
CA PRO A 161 -16.68 2.20 -13.98
C PRO A 161 -16.68 2.46 -15.49
N GLU A 162 -15.65 2.03 -16.22
CA GLU A 162 -15.64 2.16 -17.69
C GLU A 162 -16.90 1.55 -18.33
N SER A 163 -17.42 0.46 -17.75
CA SER A 163 -18.68 -0.14 -18.16
C SER A 163 -19.84 0.84 -18.06
N VAL A 164 -19.92 1.64 -17.00
CA VAL A 164 -20.95 2.67 -16.82
C VAL A 164 -20.76 3.83 -17.79
N LYS A 165 -19.51 4.24 -18.10
CA LYS A 165 -19.23 5.22 -19.16
C LYS A 165 -19.67 4.69 -20.54
N ARG A 166 -19.35 3.44 -20.87
CA ARG A 166 -19.77 2.77 -22.12
C ARG A 166 -21.29 2.63 -22.19
N ILE A 167 -21.95 2.27 -21.10
CA ILE A 167 -23.43 2.18 -21.01
C ILE A 167 -24.05 3.56 -21.20
N LYS A 168 -23.47 4.62 -20.63
CA LYS A 168 -24.00 5.99 -20.76
C LYS A 168 -23.82 6.53 -22.18
N VAL A 169 -22.70 6.22 -22.84
CA VAL A 169 -22.44 6.53 -24.25
C VAL A 169 -23.39 5.73 -25.17
N TRP A 170 -23.60 4.45 -24.86
CA TRP A 170 -24.55 3.62 -25.59
C TRP A 170 -25.99 4.11 -25.42
N LEU A 171 -26.40 4.44 -24.19
CA LEU A 171 -27.72 5.02 -23.89
C LEU A 171 -27.91 6.39 -24.54
N SER A 172 -26.88 7.24 -24.59
CA SER A 172 -26.97 8.55 -25.27
C SER A 172 -27.05 8.38 -26.79
N PHE A 173 -26.31 7.44 -27.36
CA PHE A 173 -26.40 7.06 -28.78
C PHE A 173 -27.80 6.54 -29.12
N MET A 174 -28.35 5.64 -28.30
CA MET A 174 -29.70 5.08 -28.45
C MET A 174 -30.78 6.17 -28.36
N ARG A 175 -30.61 7.17 -27.49
CA ARG A 175 -31.53 8.29 -27.32
C ARG A 175 -31.49 9.29 -28.49
N ALA A 176 -30.31 9.47 -29.11
CA ALA A 176 -30.12 10.41 -30.21
C ALA A 176 -30.59 9.87 -31.58
N ARG A 177 -30.59 8.55 -31.77
CA ARG A 177 -30.96 7.92 -33.06
C ARG A 177 -31.78 6.63 -32.86
N PRO A 178 -33.01 6.73 -32.33
CA PRO A 178 -33.84 5.56 -32.01
C PRO A 178 -34.14 4.68 -33.22
N TRP A 179 -34.22 5.25 -34.42
CA TRP A 179 -34.51 4.55 -35.66
C TRP A 179 -33.36 3.66 -36.16
N GLN A 180 -32.10 3.96 -35.81
CA GLN A 180 -30.96 3.12 -36.21
C GLN A 180 -30.90 1.81 -35.43
N PHE A 181 -31.39 1.79 -34.18
CA PHE A 181 -31.53 0.54 -33.42
C PHE A 181 -32.56 -0.40 -34.07
N LEU A 182 -33.68 0.15 -34.58
CA LEU A 182 -34.66 -0.62 -35.33
C LEU A 182 -34.04 -1.23 -36.59
N ILE A 183 -33.21 -0.49 -37.33
CA ILE A 183 -32.50 -1.02 -38.51
C ILE A 183 -31.55 -2.16 -38.13
N PHE A 184 -30.79 -2.04 -37.05
CA PHE A 184 -29.92 -3.13 -36.56
C PHE A 184 -30.71 -4.35 -36.09
N ALA A 185 -31.83 -4.16 -35.40
CA ALA A 185 -32.71 -5.24 -34.97
C ALA A 185 -33.35 -5.95 -36.18
N PHE A 186 -33.85 -5.20 -37.16
CA PHE A 186 -34.39 -5.75 -38.41
C PHE A 186 -33.31 -6.46 -39.25
N ALA A 187 -32.08 -5.95 -39.28
CA ALA A 187 -30.96 -6.61 -39.96
C ALA A 187 -30.56 -7.93 -39.28
N LEU A 188 -30.52 -7.97 -37.94
CA LEU A 188 -30.26 -9.19 -37.17
C LEU A 188 -31.38 -10.23 -37.35
N LEU A 189 -32.65 -9.78 -37.34
CA LEU A 189 -33.80 -10.66 -37.58
C LEU A 189 -33.83 -11.17 -39.02
N GLY A 190 -33.50 -10.31 -40.00
CA GLY A 190 -33.36 -10.68 -41.40
C GLY A 190 -32.22 -11.65 -41.66
N PHE A 191 -31.08 -11.48 -40.99
CA PHE A 191 -29.95 -12.40 -41.07
C PHE A 191 -30.26 -13.76 -40.43
N ALA A 192 -30.98 -13.78 -39.30
CA ALA A 192 -31.45 -15.01 -38.65
C ALA A 192 -32.53 -15.75 -39.49
N LEU A 193 -33.39 -15.00 -40.19
CA LEU A 193 -34.35 -15.57 -41.13
C LEU A 193 -33.66 -16.14 -42.38
N LEU A 194 -32.68 -15.43 -42.95
CA LEU A 194 -31.90 -15.88 -44.10
C LEU A 194 -31.02 -17.10 -43.80
N SER A 195 -30.51 -17.23 -42.57
CA SER A 195 -29.76 -18.43 -42.16
C SER A 195 -30.65 -19.63 -41.81
N SER A 196 -31.96 -19.42 -41.62
CA SER A 196 -32.95 -20.49 -41.40
C SER A 196 -33.55 -21.08 -42.68
N ILE A 197 -33.39 -20.40 -43.83
CA ILE A 197 -33.77 -20.93 -45.14
C ILE A 197 -32.56 -21.70 -45.67
N GLY A 198 -32.58 -23.02 -45.46
CA GLY A 198 -31.59 -23.92 -46.00
C GLY A 198 -31.47 -23.80 -47.52
N LEU A 199 -30.22 -23.68 -47.98
CA LEU A 199 -29.81 -23.64 -49.39
C LEU A 199 -29.87 -24.97 -50.20
N PRO A 200 -30.47 -26.12 -49.79
CA PRO A 200 -30.56 -27.28 -50.69
C PRO A 200 -31.71 -27.24 -51.71
N ASP A 201 -32.84 -26.58 -51.45
CA ASP A 201 -34.07 -26.83 -52.22
C ASP A 201 -34.21 -26.02 -53.54
N ILE A 202 -33.31 -25.07 -53.82
CA ILE A 202 -33.40 -24.23 -55.02
C ILE A 202 -32.55 -24.80 -56.20
N LEU A 203 -31.63 -25.73 -55.94
CA LEU A 203 -30.74 -26.31 -56.97
C LEU A 203 -31.11 -27.74 -57.40
N GLY A 204 -32.10 -28.38 -56.77
CA GLY A 204 -32.59 -29.72 -57.14
C GLY A 204 -33.47 -29.77 -58.41
N TRP A 205 -33.84 -28.62 -58.98
CA TRP A 205 -34.79 -28.55 -60.10
C TRP A 205 -34.14 -28.43 -61.50
N LEU A 206 -32.80 -28.41 -61.59
CA LEU A 206 -32.07 -28.20 -62.84
C LEU A 206 -31.22 -29.39 -63.32
N SER A 207 -31.28 -30.57 -62.67
CA SER A 207 -30.44 -31.72 -63.05
C SER A 207 -31.15 -32.90 -63.73
N GLU A 208 -32.39 -32.76 -64.18
CA GLU A 208 -33.01 -33.77 -65.05
C GLU A 208 -32.90 -33.34 -66.53
N SER A 209 -31.85 -33.81 -67.20
CA SER A 209 -31.82 -33.94 -68.65
C SER A 209 -31.86 -35.42 -69.04
N PRO A 210 -32.74 -35.82 -69.98
CA PRO A 210 -32.97 -37.22 -70.32
C PRO A 210 -31.94 -37.75 -71.32
N LYS A 211 -31.53 -39.01 -71.15
CA LYS A 211 -30.81 -39.80 -72.16
C LYS A 211 -31.78 -40.22 -73.28
N PRO A 212 -31.31 -40.19 -74.53
CA PRO A 212 -31.18 -41.44 -75.29
C PRO A 212 -29.72 -41.79 -75.62
#